data_AF-A0A2N5K269-F1
#
_entry.id   AF-A0A2N5K269-F1
#
_cell.length_a   1.000
_cell.length_b   1.000
_cell.length_c   1.000
_cell.angle_alpha   90.00
_cell.angle_beta   90.00
_cell.angle_gamma   90.00
#
_symmetry.space_group_name_H-M   'P 1'
#
loop_
_entity.id
_entity.type
_entity.pdbx_description
1 polymer ?
#
loop_
_entity_poly.entity_id
_entity_poly.type
_entity_poly.pdbx_seq_one_letter_code
_entity_poly.pdbx_strand_id
1 'polypeptide(L)'
;MPVALLGRHVLLNAEDYAVDLRIVSDGREWRLTGQILGPQARGQIALKDASRVVHTSIDQLGRFTLPAVPGGTYMLDVQLNDVEIDYNGLELQ
;
A
#
# COMPACT_ATOMS: atom_id res chain seq x y z
N MET A 1 -8.93 0.82 -28.00
CA MET A 1 -9.81 0.99 -26.83
C MET A 1 -8.92 0.91 -25.58
N PRO A 2 -8.79 1.94 -24.74
CA PRO A 2 -8.10 1.76 -23.48
C PRO A 2 -8.97 0.84 -22.61
N VAL A 3 -8.43 -0.31 -22.21
CA VAL A 3 -9.05 -1.14 -21.18
C VAL A 3 -9.05 -0.31 -19.92
N ALA A 4 -10.23 0.04 -19.40
CA ALA A 4 -10.34 0.62 -18.09
C ALA A 4 -9.82 -0.43 -17.10
N LEU A 5 -8.61 -0.23 -16.59
CA LEU A 5 -8.10 -1.00 -15.48
C LEU A 5 -9.03 -0.68 -14.30
N LEU A 6 -9.86 -1.65 -13.91
CA LEU A 6 -10.70 -1.53 -12.72
C LEU A 6 -9.74 -1.40 -11.54
N GLY A 7 -9.79 -0.24 -10.89
CA GLY A 7 -8.94 0.11 -9.76
C GLY A 7 -9.79 0.47 -8.57
N ARG A 8 -9.40 0.01 -7.39
CA ARG A 8 -9.99 0.41 -6.11
C ARG A 8 -9.11 1.48 -5.48
N HIS A 9 -9.76 2.49 -4.93
CA HIS A 9 -9.12 3.51 -4.11
C HIS A 9 -9.50 3.26 -2.65
N VAL A 10 -8.52 3.26 -1.75
CA VAL A 10 -8.71 3.06 -0.31
C VAL A 10 -7.99 4.18 0.43
N LEU A 11 -8.67 4.81 1.40
CA LEU A 11 -8.06 5.75 2.33
C LEU A 11 -8.10 5.15 3.73
N LEU A 12 -6.93 4.89 4.30
CA LEU A 12 -6.78 4.39 5.67
C LEU A 12 -6.35 5.54 6.56
N ASN A 13 -7.08 5.84 7.63
CA ASN A 13 -6.73 6.93 8.54
C ASN A 13 -6.12 6.36 9.83
N ALA A 14 -5.04 6.98 10.31
CA ALA A 14 -4.30 6.59 11.50
C ALA A 14 -3.75 7.84 12.22
N GLU A 15 -4.49 8.32 13.22
CA GLU A 15 -4.17 9.55 13.99
C GLU A 15 -3.80 10.74 13.07
N ASP A 16 -2.54 11.17 13.11
CA ASP A 16 -1.98 12.29 12.34
C ASP A 16 -1.62 11.93 10.88
N TYR A 17 -1.81 10.66 10.50
CA TYR A 17 -1.45 10.12 9.21
C TYR A 17 -2.66 9.52 8.47
N ALA A 18 -2.53 9.42 7.16
CA ALA A 18 -3.38 8.60 6.34
C ALA A 18 -2.59 7.91 5.24
N VAL A 19 -2.99 6.69 4.88
CA VAL A 19 -2.47 5.96 3.72
C VAL A 19 -3.49 6.08 2.59
N ASP A 20 -3.13 6.88 1.58
CA ASP A 20 -3.87 6.99 0.33
C ASP A 20 -3.39 5.90 -0.63
N LEU A 21 -4.25 4.92 -0.93
CA LEU A 21 -3.86 3.72 -1.65
C LEU A 21 -4.70 3.53 -2.92
N ARG A 22 -4.01 3.32 -4.03
CA ARG A 22 -4.56 2.90 -5.30
C ARG A 22 -4.16 1.47 -5.59
N ILE A 23 -5.16 0.63 -5.83
CA ILE A 23 -5.02 -0.80 -6.04
C ILE A 23 -5.56 -1.12 -7.43
N VAL A 24 -4.73 -1.68 -8.29
CA VAL A 24 -5.10 -1.96 -9.68
C VAL A 24 -4.71 -3.40 -10.02
N SER A 25 -5.63 -4.16 -10.61
CA SER A 25 -5.31 -5.47 -11.17
C SER A 25 -4.76 -5.31 -12.58
N ASP A 26 -3.69 -6.05 -12.91
CA ASP A 26 -3.22 -6.21 -14.30
C ASP A 26 -3.69 -7.52 -14.95
N GLY A 27 -4.66 -8.19 -14.31
CA GLY A 27 -5.28 -9.43 -14.78
C GLY A 27 -4.66 -10.71 -14.21
N ARG A 28 -3.51 -10.64 -13.55
CA ARG A 28 -2.89 -11.76 -12.82
C ARG A 28 -2.40 -11.35 -11.44
N GLU A 29 -1.88 -10.15 -11.34
CA GLU A 29 -1.34 -9.59 -10.12
C GLU A 29 -1.99 -8.22 -9.83
N TRP A 30 -1.75 -7.76 -8.62
CA TRP A 30 -2.23 -6.51 -8.07
C TRP A 30 -1.07 -5.58 -7.83
N ARG A 31 -1.18 -4.37 -8.35
CA ARG A 31 -0.24 -3.28 -8.12
C ARG A 31 -0.83 -2.32 -7.12
N LEU A 32 -0.02 -2.02 -6.11
CA LEU A 32 -0.34 -1.09 -5.05
C LEU A 32 0.59 0.12 -5.18
N THR A 33 0.00 1.27 -5.45
CA THR A 33 0.69 2.56 -5.41
C THR A 33 -0.03 3.48 -4.44
N GLY A 34 0.68 4.40 -3.83
CA GLY A 34 0.03 5.28 -2.87
C GLY A 34 0.91 6.40 -2.35
N GLN A 35 0.34 7.10 -1.38
CA GLN A 35 0.98 8.18 -0.67
C GLN A 35 0.60 8.14 0.81
N ILE A 36 1.59 8.32 1.67
CA ILE A 36 1.39 8.62 3.08
C ILE A 36 1.18 10.12 3.22
N LEU A 37 0.03 10.49 3.77
CA LEU A 37 -0.34 11.85 4.11
C LEU A 37 -0.05 12.05 5.60
N GLY A 38 0.62 13.12 5.97
CA GLY A 38 0.98 13.40 7.36
C GLY A 38 2.35 14.05 7.51
N PRO A 39 2.73 14.43 8.74
CA PRO A 39 4.01 15.07 9.02
C PRO A 39 5.17 14.10 8.80
N GLN A 40 6.24 14.54 8.13
CA GLN A 40 7.46 13.72 7.93
C GLN A 40 7.21 12.28 7.43
N ALA A 41 6.30 12.12 6.49
CA ALA A 41 5.92 10.83 5.87
C ALA A 41 7.07 10.17 5.08
N ARG A 42 8.10 9.69 5.78
CA ARG A 42 9.26 8.97 5.24
C ARG A 42 9.46 7.70 6.05
N GLY A 43 9.93 6.65 5.38
CA GLY A 43 10.13 5.35 6.01
C GLY A 43 9.99 4.22 5.02
N GLN A 44 9.43 3.10 5.45
CA GLN A 44 9.19 1.92 4.63
C GLN A 44 7.72 1.51 4.71
N ILE A 45 7.26 0.86 3.64
CA ILE A 45 5.96 0.21 3.61
C ILE A 45 6.13 -1.22 3.12
N ALA A 46 5.46 -2.14 3.79
CA ALA A 46 5.48 -3.55 3.50
C ALA A 46 4.06 -4.10 3.34
N LEU A 47 3.92 -5.07 2.45
CA LEU A 47 2.73 -5.87 2.27
C LEU A 47 3.09 -7.33 2.55
N LYS A 48 2.40 -7.94 3.51
CA LYS A 48 2.74 -9.25 4.07
C LYS A 48 1.54 -10.19 4.01
N ASP A 49 1.78 -11.44 3.63
CA ASP A 49 0.86 -12.56 3.91
C ASP A 49 1.65 -13.69 4.62
N ALA A 50 1.04 -14.86 4.80
CA ALA A 50 1.69 -15.99 5.49
C ALA A 50 2.94 -16.55 4.78
N SER A 51 3.13 -16.25 3.50
CA SER A 51 4.15 -16.82 2.62
C SER A 51 5.10 -15.79 2.01
N ARG A 52 4.71 -14.51 1.95
CA ARG A 52 5.49 -13.44 1.32
C ARG A 52 5.49 -12.15 2.10
N VAL A 53 6.58 -11.41 1.92
CA VAL A 53 6.72 -10.01 2.30
C VAL A 53 7.31 -9.27 1.11
N VAL A 54 6.60 -8.26 0.60
CA VAL A 54 7.16 -7.29 -0.35
C VAL A 54 7.19 -5.94 0.33
N HIS A 55 8.23 -5.15 0.07
CA HIS A 55 8.38 -3.84 0.70
C HIS A 55 9.01 -2.85 -0.26
N THR A 56 8.87 -1.57 0.05
CA THR A 56 9.51 -0.47 -0.67
C THR A 56 9.76 0.70 0.29
N SER A 57 10.61 1.63 -0.12
CA SER A 57 10.83 2.88 0.61
C SER A 57 9.78 3.92 0.24
N ILE A 58 9.40 4.74 1.21
CA ILE A 58 8.55 5.90 1.02
C ILE A 58 9.46 7.08 0.65
N ASP A 59 9.17 7.74 -0.47
CA ASP A 59 9.98 8.85 -0.96
C ASP A 59 9.79 10.13 -0.12
N GLN A 60 10.52 11.19 -0.48
CA GLN A 60 10.48 12.46 0.26
C GLN A 60 9.13 13.18 0.23
N LEU A 61 8.23 12.79 -0.68
CA LEU A 61 6.89 13.32 -0.84
C LEU A 61 5.82 12.38 -0.24
N GLY A 62 6.24 11.32 0.47
CA GLY A 62 5.32 10.33 1.04
C GLY A 62 4.88 9.27 0.05
N ARG A 63 5.38 9.23 -1.19
CA ARG A 63 4.87 8.33 -2.23
C ARG A 63 5.59 6.99 -2.21
N PHE A 64 4.88 5.95 -2.62
CA PHE A 64 5.42 4.60 -2.74
C PHE A 64 4.78 3.82 -3.89
N THR A 65 5.53 2.82 -4.36
CA THR A 65 5.07 1.80 -5.31
C THR A 65 5.58 0.45 -4.86
N LEU A 66 4.69 -0.46 -4.50
CA LEU A 66 5.04 -1.82 -4.10
C LEU A 66 5.23 -2.71 -5.35
N PRO A 67 6.09 -3.75 -5.25
CA PRO A 67 6.08 -4.84 -6.23
C PRO A 67 4.68 -5.44 -6.39
N ALA A 68 4.37 -5.94 -7.58
CA ALA A 68 3.10 -6.61 -7.84
C ALA A 68 2.99 -7.90 -7.01
N VAL A 69 1.79 -8.22 -6.55
CA VAL A 69 1.51 -9.43 -5.76
C VAL A 69 0.29 -10.16 -6.30
N PRO A 70 0.19 -11.49 -6.15
CA PRO A 70 -1.03 -12.19 -6.52
C PRO A 70 -2.19 -11.81 -5.60
N GLY A 71 -3.41 -12.15 -6.02
CA GLY A 71 -4.60 -11.96 -5.19
C GLY A 71 -4.53 -12.72 -3.87
N GLY A 72 -5.17 -12.18 -2.83
CA GLY A 72 -5.13 -12.72 -1.48
C GLY A 72 -5.44 -11.67 -0.41
N THR A 73 -5.35 -12.08 0.86
CA THR A 73 -5.52 -11.21 2.01
C THR A 73 -4.17 -10.88 2.60
N TYR A 74 -3.90 -9.60 2.79
CA TYR A 74 -2.61 -9.09 3.24
C TYR A 74 -2.73 -8.21 4.48
N MET A 75 -1.63 -8.11 5.22
CA MET A 75 -1.36 -7.05 6.17
C MET A 75 -0.51 -5.98 5.50
N LEU A 76 -0.93 -4.72 5.61
CA LEU A 76 -0.13 -3.57 5.22
C LEU A 76 0.52 -3.01 6.49
N ASP A 77 1.84 -2.89 6.47
CA ASP A 77 2.65 -2.37 7.57
C ASP A 77 3.41 -1.15 7.06
N VAL A 78 3.21 0.00 7.72
CA VAL A 78 3.91 1.25 7.43
C VAL A 78 4.80 1.60 8.62
N GLN A 79 6.10 1.62 8.37
CA GLN A 79 7.10 2.02 9.36
C GLN A 79 7.61 3.40 9.01
N LEU A 80 7.17 4.40 9.77
CA LEU A 80 7.69 5.77 9.73
C LEU A 80 8.71 5.95 10.85
N ASN A 81 9.38 7.10 10.91
CA ASN A 81 10.48 7.32 11.89
C ASN A 81 10.06 7.06 13.34
N ASP A 82 8.85 7.47 13.73
CA ASP A 82 8.37 7.42 15.11
C ASP A 82 7.01 6.72 15.25
N VAL A 83 6.47 6.17 14.16
CA VAL A 83 5.11 5.61 14.10
C VAL A 83 5.09 4.35 13.25
N GLU A 84 4.41 3.32 13.74
CA GLU A 84 4.07 2.11 13.01
C GLU A 84 2.55 2.05 12.79
N ILE A 85 2.12 1.80 11.55
CA ILE A 85 0.71 1.70 11.19
C ILE A 85 0.47 0.32 10.58
N ASP A 86 -0.34 -0.48 11.26
CA ASP A 86 -0.75 -1.80 10.79
C ASP A 86 -2.20 -1.80 10.33
N TYR A 87 -2.42 -2.29 9.11
CA TYR A 87 -3.75 -2.56 8.58
C TYR A 87 -3.87 -4.03 8.16
N ASN A 88 -4.70 -4.76 8.90
CA ASN A 88 -4.98 -6.17 8.64
C ASN A 88 -6.20 -6.33 7.71
N GLY A 89 -6.17 -7.36 6.87
CA GLY A 89 -7.34 -7.73 6.06
C GLY A 89 -7.46 -6.95 4.75
N LEU A 90 -6.35 -6.50 4.17
CA LEU A 90 -6.38 -5.90 2.84
C LEU A 90 -6.63 -6.98 1.77
N GLU A 91 -7.85 -7.02 1.24
CA GLU A 91 -8.25 -8.02 0.24
C GLU A 91 -7.93 -7.58 -1.20
N LEU A 92 -7.17 -8.39 -1.93
CA LEU A 92 -6.84 -8.18 -3.34
C LEU A 92 -7.54 -9.26 -4.18
N GLN A 93 -8.71 -8.93 -4.74
CA GLN A 93 -9.60 -9.83 -5.49
C GLN A 93 -10.36 -9.12 -6.60
#